data_AF-A0A800CY70-F1
#
_entry.id   AF-A0A800CY70-F1
#
_cell.length_a   1.000
_cell.length_b   1.000
_cell.length_c   1.000
_cell.angle_alpha   90.00
_cell.angle_beta   90.00
_cell.angle_gamma   90.00
#
_symmetry.space_group_name_H-M   'P 1'
#
loop_
_entity.id
_entity.type
_entity.pdbx_description
1 polymer ?
#
loop_
_entity_poly.entity_id
_entity_poly.type
_entity_poly.pdbx_seq_one_letter_code
_entity_poly.pdbx_strand_id
1 'polypeptide(L)'
;MRYLLIVLFMCVSSSTVCLGSEHVITPVLAILLNGGAAGGAGWGANPVDDSQRPERAWLDQFNGITPVSVTTIDAALQNCTPEAYCVLEVDQLELTDTVYLNRPKTKIIGKAGNKIVFSGDYGGGGAFIQIEDNASEIVLQGLNLDGKDQNYNRDLYGIIVEGENINKIAVIDCEIHHIYSNDNAHAIAVYGAGATEDSAIQNVIIEDNNIHDMHTGTSESVAINGNVKHWEIVRNQISHVNNIAIGMIGGEGISPVQIIDGRTFPGTLDAARYGFVEQNSVIDMSTVSNPGYGNAHSWAGGIYVDGARDINITGNSVDSSEWGYDIGVENCVTPNNILLENNVAANSYYGDLLIGAYAHIGYNEDSTINCNPTASSDENEGHGYVENVTVKANQFNTASPSVNSVEFSYRLRQSVIIHPGVTAQNPDGGVTGDENSFRITE
;
A
#
# COMPACT_ATOMS: atom_id res chain seq x y z
N MET A 1 -15.48 0.84 35.35
CA MET A 1 -15.39 1.23 36.79
C MET A 1 -15.10 2.72 36.87
N ARG A 2 -15.68 3.41 37.86
CA ARG A 2 -15.62 4.87 38.16
C ARG A 2 -14.19 5.45 37.97
N TYR A 3 -13.99 6.69 37.52
CA TYR A 3 -14.17 7.90 38.33
C TYR A 3 -14.53 9.18 37.55
N LEU A 4 -15.47 9.90 38.17
CA LEU A 4 -15.81 11.31 38.04
C LEU A 4 -14.78 12.15 38.80
N LEU A 5 -14.29 13.26 38.21
CA LEU A 5 -13.80 14.40 39.00
C LEU A 5 -14.27 15.72 38.37
N ILE A 6 -15.26 16.32 39.04
CA ILE A 6 -15.71 17.70 38.85
C ILE A 6 -14.77 18.59 39.67
N VAL A 7 -14.25 19.67 39.07
CA VAL A 7 -13.82 20.86 39.82
C VAL A 7 -14.50 22.08 39.20
N LEU A 8 -15.39 22.66 40.00
CA LEU A 8 -16.11 23.91 39.78
C LEU A 8 -15.24 25.07 40.30
N PHE A 9 -15.21 26.21 39.60
CA PHE A 9 -15.10 27.51 40.27
C PHE A 9 -16.00 28.55 39.60
N MET A 10 -16.82 29.18 40.45
CA MET A 10 -17.80 30.22 40.17
C MET A 10 -17.18 31.63 40.30
N CYS A 11 -17.59 32.50 39.37
CA CYS A 11 -18.15 33.86 39.55
C CYS A 11 -17.32 34.98 40.21
N VAL A 12 -17.19 36.14 39.53
CA VAL A 12 -17.55 37.46 40.07
C VAL A 12 -18.04 38.40 38.95
N SER A 13 -19.21 38.98 39.14
CA SER A 13 -19.84 40.05 38.36
C SER A 13 -19.43 41.46 38.83
N SER A 14 -19.37 42.47 37.95
CA SER A 14 -20.12 43.75 38.12
C SER A 14 -19.86 44.80 37.00
N SER A 15 -20.94 45.10 36.26
CA SER A 15 -21.50 46.44 35.92
C SER A 15 -20.76 47.43 34.96
N THR A 16 -21.36 47.66 33.77
CA THR A 16 -22.12 48.89 33.33
C THR A 16 -21.88 49.35 31.86
N VAL A 17 -22.87 49.09 30.99
CA VAL A 17 -23.49 49.89 29.89
C VAL A 17 -22.69 50.44 28.68
N CYS A 18 -23.00 49.81 27.53
CA CYS A 18 -23.29 50.25 26.14
C CYS A 18 -22.91 51.63 25.58
N LEU A 19 -22.19 51.65 24.45
CA LEU A 19 -22.67 51.96 23.07
C LEU A 19 -21.47 52.20 22.14
N GLY A 20 -21.40 51.47 21.01
CA GLY A 20 -20.41 51.72 19.96
C GLY A 20 -20.29 50.53 19.01
N SER A 21 -20.91 50.65 17.85
CA SER A 21 -20.93 49.69 16.75
C SER A 21 -19.54 49.32 16.24
N GLU A 22 -19.20 48.04 16.19
CA GLU A 22 -18.16 47.50 15.32
C GLU A 22 -18.42 46.01 15.06
N HIS A 23 -18.90 45.69 13.85
CA HIS A 23 -18.85 44.33 13.33
C HIS A 23 -17.39 44.06 12.93
N VAL A 24 -16.66 43.38 13.80
CA VAL A 24 -15.39 42.74 13.43
C VAL A 24 -15.70 41.28 13.15
N ILE A 25 -15.73 40.95 11.86
CA ILE A 25 -15.69 39.57 11.37
C ILE A 25 -14.30 39.04 11.71
N THR A 26 -14.22 38.12 12.66
CA THR A 26 -13.03 37.29 12.84
C THR A 26 -12.91 36.34 11.64
N PRO A 27 -11.76 36.29 10.95
CA PRO A 27 -11.58 35.35 9.86
C PRO A 27 -11.39 33.95 10.45
N VAL A 28 -12.20 33.00 9.99
CA VAL A 28 -11.88 31.57 10.05
C VAL A 28 -10.56 31.40 9.30
N LEU A 29 -9.52 31.06 10.04
CA LEU A 29 -8.21 30.74 9.49
C LEU A 29 -8.36 29.41 8.75
N ALA A 30 -8.61 29.48 7.43
CA ALA A 30 -8.37 28.36 6.54
C ALA A 30 -6.87 28.05 6.61
N ILE A 31 -6.52 26.98 7.33
CA ILE A 31 -5.16 26.47 7.36
C ILE A 31 -4.92 25.80 6.00
N LEU A 32 -3.95 26.36 5.29
CA LEU A 32 -3.44 25.93 4.01
C LEU A 32 -2.98 24.46 4.06
N LEU A 33 -3.65 23.61 3.28
CA LEU A 33 -3.03 22.47 2.63
C LEU A 33 -1.96 23.03 1.68
N ASN A 34 -0.70 22.95 2.08
CA ASN A 34 0.44 23.33 1.25
C ASN A 34 1.39 22.12 1.14
N GLY A 35 1.08 21.26 0.17
CA GLY A 35 2.08 20.63 -0.69
C GLY A 35 1.88 21.22 -2.08
N GLY A 36 2.85 21.96 -2.60
CA GLY A 36 2.77 22.61 -3.93
C GLY A 36 2.71 21.57 -5.06
N ALA A 37 2.05 21.81 -6.20
CA ALA A 37 1.89 23.07 -6.92
C ALA A 37 0.46 23.32 -7.43
N ALA A 38 0.06 24.59 -7.47
CA ALA A 38 -1.16 25.07 -8.10
C ALA A 38 -0.97 25.26 -9.63
N GLY A 39 -1.98 24.89 -10.44
CA GLY A 39 -1.94 25.14 -11.88
C GLY A 39 -3.15 24.71 -12.73
N GLY A 40 -4.39 24.88 -12.25
CA GLY A 40 -5.63 24.68 -13.03
C GLY A 40 -6.43 23.45 -12.56
N ALA A 41 -7.75 23.57 -12.49
CA ALA A 41 -8.65 22.44 -12.26
C ALA A 41 -8.58 21.47 -13.45
N GLY A 42 -7.53 20.65 -13.47
CA GLY A 42 -7.33 19.59 -14.45
C GLY A 42 -8.27 18.42 -14.17
N TRP A 43 -8.56 17.65 -15.20
CA TRP A 43 -9.26 16.38 -15.10
C TRP A 43 -8.24 15.26 -15.28
N GLY A 44 -8.38 14.20 -14.50
CA GLY A 44 -7.52 13.02 -14.55
C GLY A 44 -6.20 13.18 -13.80
N ALA A 45 -5.41 12.12 -13.82
CA ALA A 45 -4.06 12.07 -13.31
C ALA A 45 -3.07 12.85 -14.19
N ASN A 46 -2.11 13.50 -13.55
CA ASN A 46 -0.83 13.90 -14.12
C ASN A 46 0.18 12.76 -13.89
N PRO A 47 0.55 12.01 -14.95
CA PRO A 47 1.44 10.85 -14.81
C PRO A 47 2.70 11.17 -14.01
N VAL A 48 3.10 10.24 -13.15
CA VAL A 48 4.33 10.35 -12.36
C VAL A 48 5.52 10.36 -13.32
N ASP A 49 6.42 11.33 -13.16
CA ASP A 49 7.60 11.49 -14.00
C ASP A 49 8.66 10.43 -13.66
N ASP A 50 9.36 9.90 -14.67
CA ASP A 50 10.41 8.88 -14.48
C ASP A 50 11.55 9.32 -13.56
N SER A 51 11.75 10.63 -13.34
CA SER A 51 12.69 11.15 -12.32
C SER A 51 12.34 10.73 -10.89
N GLN A 52 11.12 10.27 -10.63
CA GLN A 52 10.67 9.79 -9.33
C GLN A 52 10.98 8.30 -9.10
N ARG A 53 11.48 7.58 -10.11
CA ARG A 53 11.85 6.16 -9.97
C ARG A 53 12.97 5.96 -8.96
N PRO A 54 13.04 4.78 -8.32
CA PRO A 54 14.15 4.42 -7.45
C PRO A 54 15.52 4.61 -8.13
N GLU A 55 16.49 5.15 -7.39
CA GLU A 55 17.88 5.13 -7.82
C GLU A 55 18.36 3.67 -7.97
N ARG A 56 18.98 3.33 -9.10
CA ARG A 56 19.50 1.96 -9.37
C ARG A 56 21.02 1.83 -9.40
N ALA A 57 21.76 2.92 -9.62
CA ALA A 57 23.21 2.90 -9.80
C ALA A 57 24.01 2.38 -8.58
N TRP A 58 23.42 2.36 -7.39
CA TRP A 58 24.03 1.82 -6.17
C TRP A 58 24.14 0.29 -6.19
N LEU A 59 23.31 -0.41 -6.96
CA LEU A 59 23.34 -1.87 -7.09
C LEU A 59 24.69 -2.36 -7.63
N ASP A 60 25.32 -1.57 -8.51
CA ASP A 60 26.62 -1.89 -9.11
C ASP A 60 27.78 -1.93 -8.10
N GLN A 61 27.60 -1.34 -6.92
CA GLN A 61 28.63 -1.32 -5.88
C GLN A 61 28.90 -2.71 -5.29
N PHE A 62 27.97 -3.66 -5.46
CA PHE A 62 28.16 -5.06 -5.06
C PHE A 62 28.97 -5.89 -6.07
N ASN A 63 29.24 -5.36 -7.27
CA ASN A 63 29.90 -6.11 -8.32
C ASN A 63 31.36 -6.42 -7.96
N GLY A 64 31.77 -7.67 -8.17
CA GLY A 64 33.14 -8.13 -7.93
C GLY A 64 33.48 -8.43 -6.47
N ILE A 65 32.53 -8.27 -5.53
CA ILE A 65 32.70 -8.68 -4.14
C ILE A 65 32.63 -10.20 -4.05
N THR A 66 33.61 -10.80 -3.37
CA THR A 66 33.63 -12.24 -3.14
C THR A 66 32.56 -12.63 -2.11
N PRO A 67 31.60 -13.51 -2.45
CA PRO A 67 30.56 -13.91 -1.52
C PRO A 67 31.10 -14.68 -0.31
N VAL A 68 30.49 -14.46 0.85
CA VAL A 68 30.69 -15.23 2.07
C VAL A 68 29.61 -16.31 2.14
N SER A 69 30.00 -17.58 2.19
CA SER A 69 29.04 -18.68 2.32
C SER A 69 28.32 -18.64 3.67
N VAL A 70 27.01 -18.88 3.64
CA VAL A 70 26.14 -18.82 4.82
C VAL A 70 25.97 -20.20 5.45
N THR A 71 26.26 -20.30 6.75
CA THR A 71 25.77 -21.39 7.63
C THR A 71 24.62 -20.88 8.49
N THR A 72 24.77 -19.69 9.06
CA THR A 72 23.70 -18.82 9.55
C THR A 72 24.01 -17.41 9.06
N ILE A 73 22.98 -16.58 8.88
CA ILE A 73 23.16 -15.22 8.36
C ILE A 73 23.97 -14.37 9.35
N ASP A 74 23.68 -14.45 10.65
CA ASP A 74 24.42 -13.72 11.70
C ASP A 74 25.92 -14.06 11.72
N ALA A 75 26.26 -15.35 11.61
CA ALA A 75 27.66 -15.77 11.60
C ALA A 75 28.37 -15.30 10.32
N ALA A 76 27.66 -15.30 9.18
CA ALA A 76 28.21 -14.80 7.93
C ALA A 76 28.43 -13.28 7.98
N LEU A 77 27.50 -12.52 8.58
CA LEU A 77 27.62 -11.07 8.80
C LEU A 77 28.83 -10.70 9.66
N GLN A 78 29.20 -11.52 10.65
CA GLN A 78 30.40 -11.31 11.47
C GLN A 78 31.71 -11.42 10.67
N ASN A 79 31.70 -12.08 9.50
CA ASN A 79 32.85 -12.14 8.60
C ASN A 79 32.92 -10.96 7.64
N CYS A 80 31.87 -10.12 7.57
CA CYS A 80 31.89 -8.89 6.80
C CYS A 80 32.77 -7.84 7.50
N THR A 81 33.59 -7.13 6.73
CA THR A 81 34.31 -5.96 7.27
C THR A 81 33.31 -4.85 7.58
N PRO A 82 33.35 -4.20 8.76
CA PRO A 82 32.46 -3.08 9.07
C PRO A 82 32.51 -1.99 8.00
N GLU A 83 31.37 -1.37 7.69
CA GLU A 83 31.19 -0.28 6.70
C GLU A 83 31.47 -0.62 5.23
N ALA A 84 32.07 -1.78 4.94
CA ALA A 84 32.31 -2.27 3.59
C ALA A 84 31.06 -2.92 3.00
N TYR A 85 30.96 -2.95 1.67
CA TYR A 85 29.97 -3.78 1.01
C TYR A 85 30.23 -5.26 1.29
N CYS A 86 29.16 -6.02 1.57
CA CYS A 86 29.24 -7.44 1.85
C CYS A 86 28.22 -8.21 1.02
N VAL A 87 28.64 -9.34 0.46
CA VAL A 87 27.77 -10.28 -0.26
C VAL A 87 27.78 -11.59 0.49
N LEU A 88 26.59 -12.09 0.83
CA LEU A 88 26.36 -13.38 1.45
C LEU A 88 25.75 -14.33 0.43
N GLU A 89 26.23 -15.56 0.34
CA GLU A 89 25.67 -16.59 -0.55
C GLU A 89 25.00 -17.70 0.27
N VAL A 90 23.70 -17.89 0.04
CA VAL A 90 22.86 -18.90 0.69
C VAL A 90 22.67 -20.10 -0.24
N ASP A 91 22.75 -21.32 0.32
CA ASP A 91 22.44 -22.57 -0.36
C ASP A 91 21.22 -23.22 0.30
N GLN A 92 21.40 -24.10 1.29
CA GLN A 92 20.29 -24.64 2.07
C GLN A 92 20.34 -24.02 3.46
N LEU A 93 19.27 -23.33 3.85
CA LEU A 93 19.21 -22.67 5.13
C LEU A 93 17.90 -23.00 5.84
N GLU A 94 18.02 -23.42 7.09
CA GLU A 94 16.89 -23.65 7.96
C GLU A 94 16.90 -22.58 9.05
N LEU A 95 15.90 -21.71 9.04
CA LEU A 95 15.71 -20.63 10.00
C LEU A 95 14.90 -21.13 11.18
N THR A 96 15.37 -20.82 12.38
CA THR A 96 14.64 -21.10 13.63
C THR A 96 14.02 -19.84 14.22
N ASP A 97 14.33 -18.67 13.66
CA ASP A 97 13.89 -17.34 14.10
C ASP A 97 13.99 -16.34 12.93
N THR A 98 13.41 -15.16 13.09
CA THR A 98 13.48 -14.05 12.14
C THR A 98 14.92 -13.57 11.95
N VAL A 99 15.30 -13.29 10.69
CA VAL A 99 16.60 -12.68 10.37
C VAL A 99 16.46 -11.17 10.29
N TYR A 100 17.06 -10.46 11.25
CA TYR A 100 17.11 -9.00 11.26
C TYR A 100 18.29 -8.50 10.43
N LEU A 101 18.02 -7.91 9.26
CA LEU A 101 19.02 -7.49 8.29
C LEU A 101 19.15 -5.96 8.25
N ASN A 102 19.74 -5.38 9.29
CA ASN A 102 19.88 -3.91 9.41
C ASN A 102 21.28 -3.41 9.06
N ARG A 103 22.23 -4.30 8.76
CA ARG A 103 23.59 -3.93 8.37
C ARG A 103 23.58 -3.27 6.99
N PRO A 104 24.01 -2.00 6.84
CA PRO A 104 24.00 -1.35 5.54
C PRO A 104 24.97 -2.01 4.56
N LYS A 105 24.76 -1.79 3.25
CA LYS A 105 25.61 -2.31 2.17
C LYS A 105 25.73 -3.83 2.22
N THR A 106 24.60 -4.50 2.36
CA THR A 106 24.54 -5.96 2.48
C THR A 106 23.69 -6.54 1.36
N LYS A 107 24.24 -7.50 0.64
CA LYS A 107 23.53 -8.25 -0.38
C LYS A 107 23.50 -9.72 0.00
N ILE A 108 22.33 -10.34 -0.05
CA ILE A 108 22.17 -11.78 0.09
C ILE A 108 21.76 -12.33 -1.28
N ILE A 109 22.54 -13.30 -1.78
CA ILE A 109 22.25 -14.03 -3.01
C ILE A 109 21.94 -15.48 -2.73
N GLY A 110 20.96 -16.02 -3.44
CA GLY A 110 20.68 -17.45 -3.46
C GLY A 110 21.52 -18.14 -4.52
N LYS A 111 22.16 -19.25 -4.15
CA LYS A 111 22.77 -20.18 -5.11
C LYS A 111 21.67 -20.86 -5.94
N ALA A 112 21.99 -21.30 -7.15
CA ALA A 112 21.02 -22.07 -7.95
C ALA A 112 20.53 -23.31 -7.19
N GLY A 113 19.21 -23.43 -7.02
CA GLY A 113 18.58 -24.49 -6.21
C GLY A 113 18.67 -24.28 -4.70
N ASN A 114 18.99 -23.06 -4.24
CA ASN A 114 18.91 -22.71 -2.83
C ASN A 114 17.49 -22.93 -2.30
N LYS A 115 17.40 -23.12 -0.99
CA LYS A 115 16.13 -23.20 -0.30
C LYS A 115 16.28 -22.72 1.13
N ILE A 116 15.49 -21.73 1.49
CA ILE A 116 15.40 -21.18 2.84
C ILE A 116 14.05 -21.61 3.39
N VAL A 117 14.06 -22.35 4.49
CA VAL A 117 12.85 -22.84 5.14
C VAL A 117 12.82 -22.38 6.59
N PHE A 118 11.63 -22.22 7.15
CA PHE A 118 11.47 -22.03 8.58
C PHE A 118 11.20 -23.36 9.28
N SER A 119 11.84 -23.63 10.41
CA SER A 119 11.58 -24.81 11.26
C SER A 119 11.33 -24.49 12.72
N GLY A 120 11.54 -23.24 13.12
CA GLY A 120 11.10 -22.72 14.40
C GLY A 120 9.58 -22.54 14.46
N ASP A 121 9.04 -22.34 15.65
CA ASP A 121 7.73 -21.72 15.82
C ASP A 121 7.94 -20.21 15.67
N TYR A 122 7.24 -19.56 14.72
CA TYR A 122 7.22 -18.11 14.56
C TYR A 122 6.57 -17.46 15.80
N GLY A 123 7.24 -17.43 16.95
CA GLY A 123 6.63 -17.12 18.25
C GLY A 123 5.84 -15.81 18.26
N GLY A 124 4.51 -15.90 18.24
CA GLY A 124 3.60 -14.73 18.23
C GLY A 124 3.51 -13.96 16.90
N GLY A 125 4.29 -14.34 15.89
CA GLY A 125 4.43 -13.71 14.57
C GLY A 125 5.86 -13.90 14.04
N GLY A 126 6.16 -13.55 12.79
CA GLY A 126 7.56 -13.42 12.34
C GLY A 126 7.81 -13.38 10.84
N ALA A 127 9.07 -13.22 10.46
CA ALA A 127 9.49 -13.05 9.07
C ALA A 127 10.63 -14.01 8.71
N PHE A 128 10.84 -14.33 7.42
CA PHE A 128 12.13 -14.90 7.01
C PHE A 128 13.21 -13.83 7.17
N ILE A 129 12.95 -12.63 6.65
CA ILE A 129 13.87 -11.49 6.71
C ILE A 129 13.09 -10.24 7.10
N GLN A 130 13.57 -9.54 8.13
CA GLN A 130 13.06 -8.26 8.58
C GLN A 130 14.14 -7.19 8.47
N ILE A 131 13.80 -6.07 7.87
CA ILE A 131 14.64 -4.88 7.69
C ILE A 131 13.95 -3.73 8.43
N GLU A 132 14.68 -3.08 9.35
CA GLU A 132 14.14 -2.10 10.28
C GLU A 132 14.84 -0.73 10.15
N ASP A 133 14.54 0.17 11.09
CA ASP A 133 15.00 1.55 11.15
C ASP A 133 16.48 1.76 10.76
N ASN A 134 16.72 2.81 9.97
CA ASN A 134 18.04 3.27 9.53
C ASN A 134 18.80 2.29 8.61
N ALA A 135 18.16 1.22 8.14
CA ALA A 135 18.76 0.31 7.19
C ALA A 135 18.96 0.95 5.82
N SER A 136 20.04 0.61 5.12
CA SER A 136 20.26 1.13 3.77
C SER A 136 21.14 0.26 2.87
N GLU A 137 20.93 0.38 1.56
CA GLU A 137 21.71 -0.32 0.54
C GLU A 137 21.68 -1.85 0.76
N ILE A 138 20.47 -2.42 0.85
CA ILE A 138 20.25 -3.85 1.06
C ILE A 138 19.65 -4.49 -0.19
N VAL A 139 20.22 -5.63 -0.60
CA VAL A 139 19.74 -6.40 -1.74
C VAL A 139 19.44 -7.83 -1.30
N LEU A 140 18.23 -8.30 -1.56
CA LEU A 140 17.83 -9.70 -1.47
C LEU A 140 17.61 -10.19 -2.90
N GLN A 141 18.41 -11.17 -3.35
CA GLN A 141 18.37 -11.62 -4.73
C GLN A 141 18.41 -13.13 -4.88
N GLY A 142 17.55 -13.69 -5.73
CA GLY A 142 17.64 -15.11 -6.09
C GLY A 142 17.26 -16.07 -4.96
N LEU A 143 16.58 -15.59 -3.90
CA LEU A 143 16.26 -16.39 -2.72
C LEU A 143 15.00 -17.21 -2.96
N ASN A 144 15.00 -18.49 -2.56
CA ASN A 144 13.79 -19.31 -2.47
C ASN A 144 13.36 -19.39 -0.99
N LEU A 145 12.25 -18.74 -0.65
CA LEU A 145 11.64 -18.71 0.69
C LEU A 145 10.39 -19.61 0.69
N ASP A 146 10.48 -20.75 1.37
CA ASP A 146 9.39 -21.74 1.42
C ASP A 146 8.81 -21.81 2.84
N GLY A 147 7.58 -21.33 2.99
CA GLY A 147 6.80 -21.37 4.24
C GLY A 147 6.31 -22.76 4.66
N LYS A 148 6.61 -23.80 3.87
CA LYS A 148 6.31 -25.22 4.15
C LYS A 148 4.82 -25.58 4.24
N ASP A 149 3.91 -24.73 3.75
CA ASP A 149 2.46 -25.02 3.75
C ASP A 149 1.96 -25.32 5.18
N GLN A 150 2.46 -24.54 6.15
CA GLN A 150 1.97 -24.59 7.52
C GLN A 150 1.00 -23.44 7.72
N ASN A 151 -0.24 -23.76 8.10
CA ASN A 151 -1.27 -22.78 8.40
C ASN A 151 -1.15 -22.31 9.87
N TYR A 152 -0.90 -21.02 10.06
CA TYR A 152 -0.81 -20.38 11.36
C TYR A 152 -1.95 -19.38 11.58
N ASN A 153 -2.12 -18.93 12.83
CA ASN A 153 -2.99 -17.78 13.18
C ASN A 153 -2.09 -16.74 13.85
N ARG A 154 -1.36 -15.97 13.04
CA ARG A 154 -0.48 -14.86 13.44
C ARG A 154 0.06 -14.15 12.20
N ASP A 155 0.67 -12.98 12.37
CA ASP A 155 1.29 -12.26 11.26
C ASP A 155 2.56 -12.96 10.76
N LEU A 156 2.63 -13.22 9.45
CA LEU A 156 3.78 -13.87 8.81
C LEU A 156 4.28 -13.10 7.60
N TYR A 157 5.59 -13.04 7.44
CA TYR A 157 6.20 -12.31 6.34
C TYR A 157 7.29 -13.15 5.66
N GLY A 158 7.32 -13.16 4.34
CA GLY A 158 8.53 -13.55 3.62
C GLY A 158 9.61 -12.52 3.92
N ILE A 159 9.40 -11.32 3.41
CA ILE A 159 10.28 -10.17 3.64
C ILE A 159 9.43 -9.01 4.17
N ILE A 160 9.80 -8.44 5.31
CA ILE A 160 9.22 -7.20 5.81
C ILE A 160 10.28 -6.10 5.91
N VAL A 161 9.94 -4.92 5.38
CA VAL A 161 10.72 -3.69 5.51
C VAL A 161 9.85 -2.71 6.28
N GLU A 162 10.13 -2.47 7.55
CA GLU A 162 9.25 -1.67 8.41
C GLU A 162 10.04 -0.65 9.22
N GLY A 163 9.48 0.55 9.36
CA GLY A 163 10.04 1.58 10.23
C GLY A 163 10.36 2.87 9.49
N GLU A 164 11.43 3.53 9.89
CA GLU A 164 11.81 4.86 9.39
C GLU A 164 13.28 4.99 9.01
N ASN A 165 13.59 5.99 8.19
CA ASN A 165 14.94 6.28 7.68
C ASN A 165 15.56 5.11 6.87
N ILE A 166 14.74 4.33 6.18
CA ILE A 166 15.19 3.21 5.35
C ILE A 166 15.35 3.67 3.89
N ASN A 167 16.48 3.34 3.25
CA ASN A 167 16.75 3.79 1.89
C ASN A 167 17.48 2.73 1.06
N LYS A 168 17.12 2.58 -0.22
CA LYS A 168 17.81 1.67 -1.18
C LYS A 168 17.69 0.22 -0.77
N ILE A 169 16.47 -0.30 -0.90
CA ILE A 169 16.14 -1.72 -0.67
C ILE A 169 15.73 -2.35 -2.00
N ALA A 170 16.28 -3.51 -2.31
CA ALA A 170 15.95 -4.24 -3.51
C ALA A 170 15.63 -5.71 -3.21
N VAL A 171 14.48 -6.19 -3.68
CA VAL A 171 14.07 -7.60 -3.66
C VAL A 171 13.89 -8.05 -5.11
N ILE A 172 14.83 -8.85 -5.60
CA ILE A 172 14.99 -9.13 -7.04
C ILE A 172 15.05 -10.64 -7.29
N ASP A 173 14.27 -11.15 -8.23
CA ASP A 173 14.39 -12.55 -8.71
C ASP A 173 14.26 -13.58 -7.57
N CYS A 174 13.44 -13.30 -6.56
CA CYS A 174 13.16 -14.23 -5.46
C CYS A 174 11.93 -15.09 -5.78
N GLU A 175 11.92 -16.31 -5.25
CA GLU A 175 10.77 -17.22 -5.23
C GLU A 175 10.23 -17.27 -3.79
N ILE A 176 9.00 -16.82 -3.55
CA ILE A 176 8.41 -16.70 -2.20
C ILE A 176 7.05 -17.39 -2.20
N HIS A 177 6.91 -18.44 -1.40
CA HIS A 177 5.75 -19.32 -1.54
C HIS A 177 5.39 -20.13 -0.29
N HIS A 178 4.16 -20.66 -0.27
CA HIS A 178 3.57 -21.45 0.82
C HIS A 178 3.61 -20.80 2.21
N ILE A 179 3.50 -19.47 2.29
CA ILE A 179 3.38 -18.76 3.56
C ILE A 179 1.89 -18.59 3.87
N TYR A 180 1.41 -19.34 4.88
CA TYR A 180 -0.02 -19.47 5.18
C TYR A 180 -0.38 -18.97 6.59
N SER A 181 -1.26 -17.97 6.65
CA SER A 181 -1.90 -17.53 7.88
C SER A 181 -3.39 -17.30 7.67
N ASN A 182 -4.19 -17.57 8.70
CA ASN A 182 -5.60 -17.13 8.76
C ASN A 182 -5.75 -15.72 9.35
N ASP A 183 -4.68 -15.15 9.92
CA ASP A 183 -4.68 -13.76 10.40
C ASP A 183 -4.14 -12.86 9.28
N ASN A 184 -2.82 -12.64 9.21
CA ASN A 184 -2.19 -11.89 8.13
C ASN A 184 -0.95 -12.62 7.62
N ALA A 185 -0.75 -12.65 6.30
CA ALA A 185 0.53 -13.06 5.73
C ALA A 185 0.90 -12.23 4.50
N HIS A 186 2.21 -12.05 4.29
CA HIS A 186 2.74 -11.34 3.14
C HIS A 186 3.93 -12.09 2.56
N ALA A 187 4.08 -12.07 1.24
CA ALA A 187 5.35 -12.44 0.62
C ALA A 187 6.36 -11.30 0.82
N ILE A 188 5.94 -10.06 0.52
CA ILE A 188 6.76 -8.85 0.68
C ILE A 188 5.88 -7.73 1.24
N ALA A 189 6.28 -7.13 2.37
CA ALA A 189 5.61 -5.97 2.96
C ALA A 189 6.61 -4.81 3.18
N VAL A 190 6.19 -3.58 2.88
CA VAL A 190 6.99 -2.37 3.08
C VAL A 190 6.16 -1.32 3.81
N TYR A 191 6.40 -1.14 5.11
CA TYR A 191 5.58 -0.35 6.03
C TYR A 191 6.36 0.86 6.57
N GLY A 192 6.08 2.04 6.00
CA GLY A 192 6.77 3.28 6.35
C GLY A 192 6.16 3.99 7.55
N ALA A 193 6.81 3.90 8.71
CA ALA A 193 6.33 4.50 9.96
C ALA A 193 6.86 5.94 10.21
N GLY A 194 7.72 6.46 9.34
CA GLY A 194 8.37 7.75 9.54
C GLY A 194 7.40 8.93 9.63
N ALA A 195 7.60 9.82 10.60
CA ALA A 195 6.72 10.97 10.85
C ALA A 195 6.92 12.16 9.88
N THR A 196 7.99 12.14 9.08
CA THR A 196 8.39 13.23 8.18
C THR A 196 8.76 12.73 6.79
N GLU A 197 8.82 13.64 5.81
CA GLU A 197 9.28 13.31 4.45
C GLU A 197 10.71 12.74 4.41
N ASP A 198 11.60 13.18 5.29
CA ASP A 198 13.01 12.74 5.31
C ASP A 198 13.17 11.36 5.95
N SER A 199 12.25 11.00 6.85
CA SER A 199 12.24 9.72 7.56
C SER A 199 11.47 8.62 6.83
N ALA A 200 10.95 8.90 5.62
CA ALA A 200 10.23 7.92 4.80
C ALA A 200 11.11 6.73 4.42
N ILE A 201 10.49 5.57 4.18
CA ILE A 201 11.15 4.50 3.42
C ILE A 201 11.22 4.95 1.96
N GLN A 202 12.39 4.84 1.33
CA GLN A 202 12.56 5.31 -0.05
C GLN A 202 13.53 4.51 -0.92
N ASN A 203 13.39 4.64 -2.24
CA ASN A 203 14.16 3.89 -3.24
C ASN A 203 14.02 2.37 -3.05
N VAL A 204 12.79 1.89 -3.18
CA VAL A 204 12.45 0.47 -3.02
C VAL A 204 12.19 -0.16 -4.39
N ILE A 205 12.84 -1.30 -4.65
CA ILE A 205 12.72 -2.05 -5.90
C ILE A 205 12.20 -3.45 -5.58
N ILE A 206 11.03 -3.82 -6.11
CA ILE A 206 10.47 -5.18 -6.05
C ILE A 206 10.32 -5.66 -7.49
N GLU A 207 11.25 -6.50 -7.93
CA GLU A 207 11.42 -6.77 -9.36
C GLU A 207 11.65 -8.24 -9.69
N ASP A 208 11.01 -8.72 -10.77
CA ASP A 208 11.21 -10.06 -11.34
C ASP A 208 10.99 -11.22 -10.34
N ASN A 209 10.23 -11.01 -9.25
CA ASN A 209 9.96 -12.05 -8.26
C ASN A 209 8.84 -12.99 -8.73
N ASN A 210 8.88 -14.24 -8.28
CA ASN A 210 7.82 -15.22 -8.42
C ASN A 210 7.18 -15.50 -7.05
N ILE A 211 5.94 -15.07 -6.86
CA ILE A 211 5.19 -15.21 -5.62
C ILE A 211 4.01 -16.13 -5.90
N HIS A 212 3.89 -17.23 -5.18
CA HIS A 212 2.80 -18.15 -5.45
C HIS A 212 2.40 -19.00 -4.26
N ASP A 213 1.21 -19.59 -4.36
CA ASP A 213 0.65 -20.46 -3.33
C ASP A 213 0.68 -19.73 -1.98
N MET A 214 -0.07 -18.64 -1.86
CA MET A 214 -0.13 -17.80 -0.66
C MET A 214 -1.53 -17.81 -0.02
N HIS A 215 -1.56 -17.89 1.31
CA HIS A 215 -2.76 -17.72 2.11
C HIS A 215 -2.53 -16.59 3.09
N THR A 216 -3.05 -15.41 2.74
CA THR A 216 -2.64 -14.15 3.36
C THR A 216 -3.63 -13.62 4.39
N GLY A 217 -4.65 -14.42 4.74
CA GLY A 217 -5.69 -14.03 5.67
C GLY A 217 -6.38 -12.76 5.20
N THR A 218 -6.37 -11.71 6.02
CA THR A 218 -6.95 -10.40 5.69
C THR A 218 -5.99 -9.41 5.04
N SER A 219 -4.82 -9.86 4.57
CA SER A 219 -3.77 -9.00 4.00
C SER A 219 -3.34 -9.36 2.57
N GLU A 220 -2.42 -8.57 2.00
CA GLU A 220 -1.95 -8.63 0.62
C GLU A 220 -0.69 -9.50 0.47
N SER A 221 -0.55 -10.16 -0.67
CA SER A 221 0.70 -10.88 -0.99
C SER A 221 1.91 -9.94 -1.12
N VAL A 222 1.73 -8.79 -1.76
CA VAL A 222 2.71 -7.70 -1.82
C VAL A 222 2.04 -6.41 -1.35
N ALA A 223 2.60 -5.77 -0.31
CA ALA A 223 2.06 -4.53 0.26
C ALA A 223 3.11 -3.42 0.32
N ILE A 224 2.74 -2.21 -0.10
CA ILE A 224 3.47 -0.97 0.20
C ILE A 224 2.52 -0.04 0.95
N ASN A 225 2.83 0.31 2.20
CA ASN A 225 1.91 1.01 3.10
C ASN A 225 2.61 2.11 3.90
N GLY A 226 1.88 3.18 4.21
CA GLY A 226 2.35 4.29 5.03
C GLY A 226 3.31 5.22 4.31
N ASN A 227 4.24 5.82 5.05
CA ASN A 227 5.18 6.81 4.53
C ASN A 227 6.32 6.19 3.71
N VAL A 228 5.98 5.75 2.50
CA VAL A 228 6.90 5.15 1.52
C VAL A 228 6.88 5.97 0.22
N LYS A 229 8.05 6.26 -0.35
CA LYS A 229 8.17 7.03 -1.59
C LYS A 229 9.27 6.56 -2.54
N HIS A 230 9.14 6.85 -3.82
CA HIS A 230 10.10 6.45 -4.86
C HIS A 230 10.31 4.94 -4.85
N TRP A 231 9.28 4.22 -5.30
CA TRP A 231 9.26 2.77 -5.27
C TRP A 231 8.74 2.20 -6.59
N GLU A 232 9.10 0.96 -6.90
CA GLU A 232 8.57 0.27 -8.06
C GLU A 232 8.35 -1.22 -7.81
N ILE A 233 7.24 -1.74 -8.34
CA ILE A 233 6.85 -3.16 -8.36
C ILE A 233 6.75 -3.55 -9.83
N VAL A 234 7.76 -4.25 -10.35
CA VAL A 234 7.95 -4.41 -11.79
C VAL A 234 8.21 -5.86 -12.18
N ARG A 235 7.50 -6.37 -13.19
CA ARG A 235 7.70 -7.70 -13.78
C ARG A 235 7.62 -8.88 -12.79
N ASN A 236 6.88 -8.72 -11.70
CA ASN A 236 6.62 -9.82 -10.78
C ASN A 236 5.53 -10.73 -11.34
N GLN A 237 5.65 -12.03 -11.07
CA GLN A 237 4.63 -13.04 -11.36
C GLN A 237 4.01 -13.44 -10.02
N ILE A 238 2.69 -13.27 -9.91
CA ILE A 238 1.94 -13.59 -8.69
C ILE A 238 0.83 -14.56 -9.06
N SER A 239 0.76 -15.72 -8.43
CA SER A 239 -0.28 -16.71 -8.77
C SER A 239 -0.76 -17.56 -7.61
N HIS A 240 -2.00 -18.06 -7.69
CA HIS A 240 -2.58 -18.94 -6.66
C HIS A 240 -2.52 -18.29 -5.26
N VAL A 241 -2.98 -17.04 -5.18
CA VAL A 241 -3.02 -16.28 -3.94
C VAL A 241 -4.47 -16.09 -3.52
N ASN A 242 -4.76 -16.23 -2.23
CA ASN A 242 -6.16 -16.24 -1.77
C ASN A 242 -6.69 -14.88 -1.27
N ASN A 243 -5.98 -13.80 -1.55
CA ASN A 243 -6.39 -12.43 -1.30
C ASN A 243 -5.68 -11.49 -2.30
N ILE A 244 -5.77 -10.19 -2.09
CA ILE A 244 -5.13 -9.13 -2.87
C ILE A 244 -3.68 -9.49 -3.21
N ALA A 245 -3.33 -9.43 -4.50
CA ALA A 245 -2.00 -9.81 -4.96
C ALA A 245 -0.99 -8.67 -4.76
N ILE A 246 -1.37 -7.43 -5.12
CA ILE A 246 -0.56 -6.23 -4.93
C ILE A 246 -1.44 -5.13 -4.34
N GLY A 247 -1.09 -4.60 -3.18
CA GLY A 247 -1.73 -3.45 -2.55
C GLY A 247 -0.79 -2.24 -2.41
N MET A 248 -1.31 -1.08 -2.80
CA MET A 248 -0.71 0.23 -2.55
C MET A 248 -1.59 0.96 -1.55
N ILE A 249 -1.08 1.10 -0.33
CA ILE A 249 -1.91 1.38 0.85
C ILE A 249 -1.53 2.71 1.49
N GLY A 250 -2.54 3.36 2.06
CA GLY A 250 -2.43 4.54 2.88
C GLY A 250 -3.64 4.65 3.80
N GLY A 251 -3.45 5.30 4.93
CA GLY A 251 -4.52 5.60 5.85
C GLY A 251 -4.67 4.62 7.01
N GLU A 252 -3.92 3.51 7.06
CA GLU A 252 -4.02 2.47 8.09
C GLU A 252 -3.29 2.82 9.41
N GLY A 253 -2.71 4.01 9.52
CA GLY A 253 -2.04 4.47 10.74
C GLY A 253 -0.63 3.90 10.92
N ILE A 254 0.01 3.43 9.84
CA ILE A 254 1.41 3.00 9.85
C ILE A 254 2.31 4.20 10.17
N SER A 255 2.09 5.33 9.49
CA SER A 255 2.67 6.63 9.85
C SER A 255 1.80 7.34 10.89
N PRO A 256 2.38 8.18 11.78
CA PRO A 256 1.66 8.83 12.86
C PRO A 256 0.38 9.57 12.44
N VAL A 257 -0.70 9.32 13.18
CA VAL A 257 -2.00 10.00 13.05
C VAL A 257 -1.91 11.49 13.36
N GLN A 258 -2.91 12.24 12.89
CA GLN A 258 -3.10 13.67 13.18
C GLN A 258 -4.45 13.93 13.85
N ILE A 259 -4.55 15.05 14.58
CA ILE A 259 -5.80 15.50 15.20
C ILE A 259 -6.31 16.76 14.51
N ILE A 260 -7.51 16.69 13.95
CA ILE A 260 -8.19 17.80 13.27
C ILE A 260 -9.54 18.01 13.94
N ASP A 261 -9.79 19.21 14.48
CA ASP A 261 -11.03 19.58 15.16
C ASP A 261 -11.49 18.57 16.23
N GLY A 262 -10.54 17.98 16.96
CA GLY A 262 -10.81 17.01 18.03
C GLY A 262 -11.12 15.57 17.56
N ARG A 263 -11.02 15.30 16.25
CA ARG A 263 -11.09 13.96 15.67
C ARG A 263 -9.70 13.45 15.28
N THR A 264 -9.50 12.15 15.34
CA THR A 264 -8.27 11.51 14.85
C THR A 264 -8.42 11.20 13.37
N PHE A 265 -7.35 11.40 12.61
CA PHE A 265 -7.23 11.11 11.19
C PHE A 265 -5.91 10.41 10.91
N PRO A 266 -5.80 9.63 9.82
CA PRO A 266 -4.50 9.19 9.34
C PRO A 266 -3.58 10.38 9.06
N GLY A 267 -2.27 10.17 9.21
CA GLY A 267 -1.27 11.19 8.91
C GLY A 267 -1.28 11.57 7.43
N THR A 268 -0.91 12.80 7.08
CA THR A 268 -0.82 13.21 5.65
C THR A 268 0.28 12.52 4.86
N LEU A 269 1.22 11.88 5.57
CA LEU A 269 2.30 11.07 5.00
C LEU A 269 2.01 9.58 5.08
N ASP A 270 0.89 9.19 5.67
CA ASP A 270 0.44 7.80 5.76
C ASP A 270 -0.17 7.35 4.42
N ALA A 271 0.63 7.42 3.36
CA ALA A 271 0.25 7.10 2.01
C ALA A 271 1.50 6.79 1.16
N ALA A 272 1.51 5.58 0.59
CA ALA A 272 2.48 5.20 -0.40
C ALA A 272 2.39 6.14 -1.61
N ARG A 273 3.54 6.63 -2.10
CA ARG A 273 3.54 7.62 -3.19
C ARG A 273 4.72 7.58 -4.14
N TYR A 274 4.57 8.19 -5.31
CA TYR A 274 5.57 8.21 -6.38
C TYR A 274 5.98 6.79 -6.79
N GLY A 275 4.96 5.98 -7.08
CA GLY A 275 5.09 4.55 -7.32
C GLY A 275 4.87 4.14 -8.77
N PHE A 276 5.55 3.07 -9.18
CA PHE A 276 5.41 2.47 -10.50
C PHE A 276 5.06 0.99 -10.36
N VAL A 277 3.88 0.60 -10.85
CA VAL A 277 3.40 -0.80 -10.87
C VAL A 277 3.33 -1.22 -12.33
N GLU A 278 4.33 -1.95 -12.81
CA GLU A 278 4.52 -2.14 -14.24
C GLU A 278 4.79 -3.58 -14.65
N GLN A 279 4.11 -4.04 -15.70
CA GLN A 279 4.39 -5.33 -16.34
C GLN A 279 4.30 -6.54 -15.40
N ASN A 280 3.56 -6.43 -14.30
CA ASN A 280 3.29 -7.56 -13.41
C ASN A 280 2.22 -8.47 -14.02
N SER A 281 2.24 -9.75 -13.62
CA SER A 281 1.22 -10.72 -13.99
C SER A 281 0.61 -11.31 -12.73
N VAL A 282 -0.71 -11.18 -12.59
CA VAL A 282 -1.51 -11.79 -11.52
C VAL A 282 -2.42 -12.84 -12.14
N ILE A 283 -2.31 -14.09 -11.70
CA ILE A 283 -3.09 -15.21 -12.23
C ILE A 283 -3.71 -16.01 -11.08
N ASP A 284 -5.01 -16.30 -11.14
CA ASP A 284 -5.69 -17.14 -10.16
C ASP A 284 -5.58 -16.55 -8.74
N MET A 285 -6.09 -15.33 -8.59
CA MET A 285 -6.36 -14.74 -7.29
C MET A 285 -7.81 -15.06 -6.89
N SER A 286 -8.03 -15.75 -5.77
CA SER A 286 -9.41 -16.05 -5.36
C SER A 286 -9.59 -16.12 -3.86
N THR A 287 -10.62 -15.45 -3.34
CA THR A 287 -10.93 -15.46 -1.91
C THR A 287 -11.84 -16.60 -1.49
N VAL A 288 -12.26 -17.46 -2.43
CA VAL A 288 -13.13 -18.64 -2.15
C VAL A 288 -12.49 -19.63 -1.18
N SER A 289 -11.16 -19.74 -1.15
CA SER A 289 -10.43 -20.59 -0.20
C SER A 289 -9.97 -19.85 1.06
N ASN A 290 -10.30 -18.55 1.19
CA ASN A 290 -9.80 -17.72 2.28
C ASN A 290 -10.78 -17.69 3.46
N PRO A 291 -10.41 -18.23 4.63
CA PRO A 291 -11.28 -18.23 5.80
C PRO A 291 -11.53 -16.84 6.38
N GLY A 292 -10.65 -15.86 6.15
CA GLY A 292 -10.84 -14.46 6.54
C GLY A 292 -12.08 -13.83 5.89
N TYR A 293 -12.43 -14.29 4.69
CA TYR A 293 -13.66 -13.91 3.97
C TYR A 293 -14.77 -14.95 4.07
N GLY A 294 -14.68 -15.89 5.02
CA GLY A 294 -15.67 -16.94 5.20
C GLY A 294 -15.69 -17.98 4.08
N ASN A 295 -14.58 -18.14 3.33
CA ASN A 295 -14.44 -19.03 2.17
C ASN A 295 -15.44 -18.70 1.06
N ALA A 296 -15.52 -17.42 0.70
CA ALA A 296 -16.44 -16.89 -0.29
C ALA A 296 -15.77 -15.77 -1.09
N HIS A 297 -16.31 -15.52 -2.28
CA HIS A 297 -15.95 -14.36 -3.10
C HIS A 297 -16.09 -13.06 -2.28
N SER A 298 -15.09 -12.20 -2.36
CA SER A 298 -14.99 -10.92 -1.62
C SER A 298 -14.66 -9.78 -2.57
N TRP A 299 -14.55 -8.56 -2.04
CA TRP A 299 -14.25 -7.37 -2.85
C TRP A 299 -12.75 -7.17 -3.14
N ALA A 300 -11.91 -8.16 -2.88
CA ALA A 300 -10.47 -8.07 -3.10
C ALA A 300 -10.13 -7.71 -4.56
N GLY A 301 -9.14 -6.83 -4.74
CA GLY A 301 -8.57 -6.51 -6.06
C GLY A 301 -7.33 -7.35 -6.37
N GLY A 302 -7.13 -7.73 -7.64
CA GLY A 302 -5.86 -8.32 -8.07
C GLY A 302 -4.72 -7.32 -7.86
N ILE A 303 -4.90 -6.11 -8.39
CA ILE A 303 -4.04 -4.95 -8.10
C ILE A 303 -4.92 -3.86 -7.49
N TYR A 304 -4.59 -3.46 -6.26
CA TYR A 304 -5.43 -2.61 -5.42
C TYR A 304 -4.72 -1.33 -5.00
N VAL A 305 -5.39 -0.19 -5.18
CA VAL A 305 -5.02 1.10 -4.57
C VAL A 305 -6.01 1.38 -3.45
N ASP A 306 -5.50 1.51 -2.23
CA ASP A 306 -6.24 2.01 -1.06
C ASP A 306 -5.49 3.21 -0.47
N GLY A 307 -6.01 4.42 -0.64
CA GLY A 307 -5.42 5.60 -0.02
C GLY A 307 -4.05 6.09 -0.53
N ALA A 308 -3.36 5.33 -1.39
CA ALA A 308 -2.10 5.73 -2.00
C ALA A 308 -2.27 6.82 -3.07
N ARG A 309 -1.19 7.54 -3.41
CA ARG A 309 -1.23 8.68 -4.36
C ARG A 309 -0.03 8.74 -5.29
N ASP A 310 -0.17 9.44 -6.41
CA ASP A 310 0.91 9.61 -7.39
C ASP A 310 1.46 8.27 -7.86
N ILE A 311 0.62 7.44 -8.49
CA ILE A 311 0.95 6.08 -8.92
C ILE A 311 0.69 5.91 -10.42
N ASN A 312 1.68 5.35 -11.12
CA ASN A 312 1.51 4.84 -12.49
C ASN A 312 1.34 3.32 -12.46
N ILE A 313 0.21 2.83 -12.97
CA ILE A 313 -0.11 1.41 -13.11
C ILE A 313 -0.19 1.11 -14.61
N THR A 314 0.85 0.48 -15.18
CA THR A 314 0.94 0.31 -16.64
C THR A 314 1.40 -1.06 -17.11
N GLY A 315 0.79 -1.55 -18.20
CA GLY A 315 1.23 -2.79 -18.85
C GLY A 315 1.07 -4.07 -18.02
N ASN A 316 0.31 -4.04 -16.91
CA ASN A 316 0.06 -5.21 -16.08
C ASN A 316 -1.00 -6.12 -16.72
N SER A 317 -1.00 -7.38 -16.30
CA SER A 317 -2.02 -8.37 -16.66
C SER A 317 -2.62 -8.99 -15.41
N VAL A 318 -3.94 -9.05 -15.34
CA VAL A 318 -4.69 -9.76 -14.30
C VAL A 318 -5.64 -10.74 -14.97
N ASP A 319 -5.52 -12.02 -14.63
CA ASP A 319 -6.39 -13.09 -15.17
C ASP A 319 -6.94 -13.93 -14.02
N SER A 320 -8.27 -14.09 -13.97
CA SER A 320 -8.96 -14.84 -12.92
C SER A 320 -8.71 -14.27 -11.53
N SER A 321 -9.37 -13.16 -11.22
CA SER A 321 -9.37 -12.52 -9.90
C SER A 321 -10.79 -12.29 -9.38
N GLU A 322 -10.96 -11.81 -8.14
CA GLU A 322 -12.27 -11.30 -7.70
C GLU A 322 -12.63 -10.01 -8.49
N TRP A 323 -11.88 -8.92 -8.26
CA TRP A 323 -11.79 -7.76 -9.16
C TRP A 323 -10.44 -7.71 -9.86
N GLY A 324 -10.40 -7.30 -11.13
CA GLY A 324 -9.14 -7.15 -11.88
C GLY A 324 -8.22 -6.09 -11.25
N TYR A 325 -8.70 -4.85 -11.33
CA TYR A 325 -8.11 -3.67 -10.70
C TYR A 325 -9.13 -3.05 -9.76
N ASP A 326 -8.66 -2.54 -8.63
CA ASP A 326 -9.49 -1.76 -7.71
C ASP A 326 -8.76 -0.48 -7.32
N ILE A 327 -9.43 0.66 -7.53
CA ILE A 327 -8.96 1.99 -7.13
C ILE A 327 -9.98 2.53 -6.13
N GLY A 328 -9.78 2.13 -4.89
CA GLY A 328 -10.70 2.33 -3.79
C GLY A 328 -10.11 3.21 -2.71
N VAL A 329 -10.88 3.30 -1.63
CA VAL A 329 -10.40 3.85 -0.37
C VAL A 329 -11.23 3.30 0.76
N GLU A 330 -10.57 2.70 1.74
CA GLU A 330 -11.16 2.22 2.98
C GLU A 330 -11.09 3.35 4.01
N ASN A 331 -9.90 3.87 4.22
CA ASN A 331 -9.62 4.84 5.27
C ASN A 331 -9.97 6.30 4.92
N CYS A 332 -9.89 7.21 5.90
CA CYS A 332 -10.14 8.64 5.66
C CYS A 332 -8.93 9.39 5.08
N VAL A 333 -8.28 8.77 4.10
CA VAL A 333 -7.29 9.40 3.23
C VAL A 333 -7.92 9.55 1.84
N THR A 334 -7.28 10.24 0.91
CA THR A 334 -7.81 10.42 -0.44
C THR A 334 -6.77 9.90 -1.41
N PRO A 335 -7.00 8.75 -2.07
CA PRO A 335 -6.22 8.37 -3.22
C PRO A 335 -6.31 9.47 -4.26
N ASN A 336 -5.16 9.88 -4.77
CA ASN A 336 -5.06 11.00 -5.68
C ASN A 336 -4.02 10.73 -6.76
N ASN A 337 -4.29 11.18 -7.97
CA ASN A 337 -3.31 11.16 -9.06
C ASN A 337 -2.87 9.73 -9.44
N ILE A 338 -3.85 8.92 -9.87
CA ILE A 338 -3.64 7.52 -10.23
C ILE A 338 -3.82 7.34 -11.75
N LEU A 339 -2.76 6.89 -12.43
CA LEU A 339 -2.83 6.52 -13.83
C LEU A 339 -2.97 5.00 -13.97
N LEU A 340 -4.03 4.55 -14.64
CA LEU A 340 -4.23 3.16 -15.05
C LEU A 340 -4.27 3.11 -16.58
N GLU A 341 -3.15 2.75 -17.22
CA GLU A 341 -3.00 2.80 -18.67
C GLU A 341 -2.34 1.55 -19.28
N ASN A 342 -2.85 1.09 -20.43
CA ASN A 342 -2.31 -0.05 -21.19
C ASN A 342 -2.29 -1.38 -20.40
N ASN A 343 -3.21 -1.59 -19.46
CA ASN A 343 -3.34 -2.83 -18.70
C ASN A 343 -4.35 -3.78 -19.33
N VAL A 344 -4.30 -5.05 -18.93
CA VAL A 344 -5.23 -6.09 -19.35
C VAL A 344 -5.84 -6.76 -18.13
N ALA A 345 -7.16 -6.89 -18.10
CA ALA A 345 -7.85 -7.77 -17.16
C ALA A 345 -8.86 -8.66 -17.89
N ALA A 346 -8.99 -9.90 -17.41
CA ALA A 346 -9.93 -10.86 -17.94
C ALA A 346 -10.36 -11.86 -16.86
N ASN A 347 -11.53 -12.47 -17.08
CA ASN A 347 -12.05 -13.56 -16.26
C ASN A 347 -12.21 -13.23 -14.76
N SER A 348 -12.22 -11.96 -14.38
CA SER A 348 -12.53 -11.54 -13.01
C SER A 348 -14.00 -11.84 -12.67
N TYR A 349 -14.27 -12.20 -11.41
CA TYR A 349 -15.58 -12.66 -10.96
C TYR A 349 -16.61 -11.52 -10.91
N TYR A 350 -16.25 -10.37 -10.32
CA TYR A 350 -17.13 -9.20 -10.19
C TYR A 350 -16.97 -8.16 -11.30
N GLY A 351 -15.82 -8.13 -11.97
CA GLY A 351 -15.52 -7.17 -13.03
C GLY A 351 -14.02 -6.86 -13.06
N ASP A 352 -13.61 -6.13 -14.10
CA ASP A 352 -12.18 -5.93 -14.37
C ASP A 352 -11.65 -4.63 -13.77
N LEU A 353 -12.52 -3.67 -13.46
CA LEU A 353 -12.18 -2.42 -12.79
C LEU A 353 -13.30 -2.01 -11.83
N LEU A 354 -12.96 -1.87 -10.55
CA LEU A 354 -13.72 -1.15 -9.55
C LEU A 354 -13.05 0.20 -9.27
N ILE A 355 -13.83 1.27 -9.18
CA ILE A 355 -13.31 2.58 -8.83
C ILE A 355 -14.28 3.41 -7.99
N GLY A 356 -13.73 4.08 -6.99
CA GLY A 356 -14.48 4.95 -6.08
C GLY A 356 -14.50 4.41 -4.66
N ALA A 357 -15.05 5.21 -3.75
CA ALA A 357 -15.12 4.90 -2.34
C ALA A 357 -16.33 4.01 -2.00
N TYR A 358 -16.24 3.22 -0.93
CA TYR A 358 -17.24 2.19 -0.60
C TYR A 358 -18.50 2.71 0.10
N ALA A 359 -18.40 3.77 0.90
CA ALA A 359 -19.55 4.37 1.58
C ALA A 359 -20.30 5.40 0.71
N HIS A 360 -21.57 5.67 1.02
CA HIS A 360 -22.28 6.78 0.38
C HIS A 360 -21.87 8.14 0.93
N ILE A 361 -21.58 8.21 2.23
CA ILE A 361 -21.30 9.44 2.98
C ILE A 361 -19.88 9.38 3.52
N GLY A 362 -19.11 10.45 3.34
CA GLY A 362 -17.73 10.57 3.81
C GLY A 362 -17.57 11.32 5.14
N TYR A 363 -16.33 11.37 5.62
CA TYR A 363 -15.96 12.01 6.90
C TYR A 363 -16.07 13.54 6.89
N ASN A 364 -16.22 14.14 5.71
CA ASN A 364 -16.42 15.59 5.55
C ASN A 364 -17.89 15.96 5.77
N GLU A 365 -18.81 15.05 5.42
CA GLU A 365 -20.24 15.22 5.46
C GLU A 365 -20.85 14.75 6.80
N ASP A 366 -20.26 13.73 7.42
CA ASP A 366 -20.65 13.23 8.74
C ASP A 366 -19.50 13.36 9.75
N SER A 367 -19.63 14.32 10.65
CA SER A 367 -18.64 14.60 11.70
C SER A 367 -18.61 13.57 12.83
N THR A 368 -19.54 12.60 12.83
CA THR A 368 -19.52 11.48 13.78
C THR A 368 -18.55 10.38 13.36
N ILE A 369 -18.14 10.35 12.10
CA ILE A 369 -17.08 9.48 11.61
C ILE A 369 -15.76 9.91 12.23
N ASN A 370 -15.24 9.04 13.11
CA ASN A 370 -13.91 9.18 13.69
C ASN A 370 -12.94 8.32 12.88
N CYS A 371 -12.09 8.98 12.12
CA CYS A 371 -11.12 8.41 11.22
C CYS A 371 -9.86 7.92 11.94
N ASN A 372 -10.04 7.21 13.05
CA ASN A 372 -8.90 6.69 13.80
C ASN A 372 -8.54 5.30 13.27
N PRO A 373 -7.52 5.16 12.39
CA PRO A 373 -7.23 3.88 11.76
C PRO A 373 -6.79 2.77 12.74
N THR A 374 -6.49 3.14 13.98
CA THR A 374 -6.12 2.18 15.04
C THR A 374 -7.31 1.73 15.91
N ALA A 375 -8.51 2.27 15.69
CA ALA A 375 -9.66 2.02 16.56
C ALA A 375 -11.03 2.07 15.87
N SER A 376 -11.10 2.51 14.61
CA SER A 376 -12.28 2.34 13.77
C SER A 376 -12.30 0.92 13.17
N SER A 377 -13.45 0.51 12.66
CA SER A 377 -13.66 -0.81 12.06
C SER A 377 -14.11 -0.64 10.62
N ASP A 378 -13.47 -1.39 9.71
CA ASP A 378 -13.60 -1.29 8.25
C ASP A 378 -15.04 -1.35 7.72
N GLU A 379 -15.98 -1.96 8.47
CA GLU A 379 -17.38 -2.09 8.07
C GLU A 379 -18.13 -0.74 7.88
N ASN A 380 -17.53 0.38 8.29
CA ASN A 380 -17.98 1.72 7.91
C ASN A 380 -16.99 2.43 6.97
N GLU A 381 -15.77 1.92 6.85
CA GLU A 381 -14.63 2.57 6.23
C GLU A 381 -14.72 2.44 4.71
N GLY A 382 -15.16 3.54 4.13
CA GLY A 382 -14.75 3.93 2.80
C GLY A 382 -14.72 5.44 2.74
N HIS A 383 -14.40 6.14 3.83
CA HIS A 383 -14.92 7.49 4.06
C HIS A 383 -14.22 8.62 3.28
N GLY A 384 -13.20 8.28 2.49
CA GLY A 384 -12.49 9.19 1.58
C GLY A 384 -13.18 9.46 0.24
N TYR A 385 -12.61 10.40 -0.51
CA TYR A 385 -12.86 10.55 -1.95
C TYR A 385 -11.78 9.82 -2.74
N VAL A 386 -12.07 9.44 -3.98
CA VAL A 386 -11.05 9.02 -4.96
C VAL A 386 -10.94 10.13 -6.00
N GLU A 387 -9.75 10.67 -6.23
CA GLU A 387 -9.58 11.90 -7.02
C GLU A 387 -8.49 11.79 -8.10
N ASN A 388 -8.66 12.55 -9.19
CA ASN A 388 -7.67 12.68 -10.26
C ASN A 388 -7.20 11.33 -10.81
N VAL A 389 -8.13 10.43 -11.15
CA VAL A 389 -7.81 9.14 -11.75
C VAL A 389 -7.90 9.25 -13.28
N THR A 390 -6.91 8.73 -14.00
CA THR A 390 -6.97 8.54 -15.45
C THR A 390 -6.97 7.06 -15.78
N VAL A 391 -8.02 6.58 -16.43
CA VAL A 391 -8.14 5.23 -16.98
C VAL A 391 -8.22 5.33 -18.49
N LYS A 392 -7.25 4.77 -19.22
CA LYS A 392 -7.26 4.78 -20.69
C LYS A 392 -6.50 3.61 -21.29
N ALA A 393 -6.86 3.26 -22.53
CA ALA A 393 -6.16 2.24 -23.33
C ALA A 393 -6.04 0.84 -22.65
N ASN A 394 -6.89 0.55 -21.67
CA ASN A 394 -6.94 -0.77 -21.03
C ASN A 394 -7.82 -1.74 -21.83
N GLN A 395 -7.54 -3.03 -21.70
CA GLN A 395 -8.32 -4.11 -22.31
C GLN A 395 -9.00 -4.92 -21.20
N PHE A 396 -10.28 -4.63 -20.99
CA PHE A 396 -11.13 -5.32 -20.01
C PHE A 396 -12.06 -6.28 -20.74
N ASN A 397 -11.90 -7.58 -20.45
CA ASN A 397 -12.59 -8.70 -21.07
C ASN A 397 -13.36 -9.56 -20.04
N THR A 398 -14.14 -8.93 -19.15
CA THR A 398 -15.01 -9.64 -18.21
C THR A 398 -15.87 -10.68 -18.92
N ALA A 399 -15.76 -11.94 -18.46
CA ALA A 399 -16.30 -13.10 -19.18
C ALA A 399 -17.83 -13.21 -19.10
N SER A 400 -18.45 -12.65 -18.06
CA SER A 400 -19.89 -12.75 -17.83
C SER A 400 -20.64 -11.58 -18.48
N PRO A 401 -21.58 -11.83 -19.41
CA PRO A 401 -22.35 -10.76 -20.06
C PRO A 401 -23.33 -10.04 -19.12
N SER A 402 -23.52 -10.54 -17.89
CA SER A 402 -24.35 -9.92 -16.86
C SER A 402 -23.57 -9.03 -15.90
N VAL A 403 -22.26 -8.89 -16.10
CA VAL A 403 -21.35 -8.17 -15.22
C VAL A 403 -20.74 -7.01 -15.99
N ASN A 404 -20.73 -5.82 -15.40
CA ASN A 404 -20.05 -4.67 -15.99
C ASN A 404 -18.54 -4.86 -15.87
N SER A 405 -17.80 -4.60 -16.95
CA SER A 405 -16.34 -4.66 -16.88
C SER A 405 -15.73 -3.54 -16.06
N VAL A 406 -16.43 -2.40 -15.98
CA VAL A 406 -16.04 -1.23 -15.19
C VAL A 406 -17.23 -0.84 -14.33
N GLU A 407 -17.02 -0.82 -13.01
CA GLU A 407 -18.02 -0.43 -12.02
C GLU A 407 -17.54 0.81 -11.27
N PHE A 408 -18.46 1.75 -11.05
CA PHE A 408 -18.21 2.96 -10.27
C PHE A 408 -18.99 2.88 -8.97
N SER A 409 -18.29 2.98 -7.84
CA SER A 409 -18.90 3.09 -6.51
C SER A 409 -19.33 4.54 -6.25
N TYR A 410 -18.87 5.17 -5.16
CA TYR A 410 -19.24 6.55 -4.82
C TYR A 410 -18.04 7.47 -4.83
N ARG A 411 -18.27 8.78 -4.81
CA ARG A 411 -17.25 9.78 -4.44
C ARG A 411 -15.97 9.74 -5.29
N LEU A 412 -16.10 9.40 -6.57
CA LEU A 412 -15.05 9.61 -7.58
C LEU A 412 -15.10 11.08 -8.07
N ARG A 413 -13.97 11.79 -8.10
CA ARG A 413 -13.92 13.19 -8.55
C ARG A 413 -12.80 13.46 -9.55
N GLN A 414 -13.05 14.46 -10.40
CA GLN A 414 -12.08 15.05 -11.31
C GLN A 414 -11.30 14.00 -12.14
N SER A 415 -11.98 12.94 -12.56
CA SER A 415 -11.32 11.77 -13.18
C SER A 415 -11.63 11.67 -14.68
N VAL A 416 -10.77 10.98 -15.44
CA VAL A 416 -10.93 10.73 -16.87
C VAL A 416 -10.96 9.24 -17.10
N ILE A 417 -12.09 8.71 -17.57
CA ILE A 417 -12.33 7.27 -17.73
C ILE A 417 -12.71 6.99 -19.18
N ILE A 418 -11.73 6.60 -19.98
CA ILE A 418 -11.86 6.36 -21.42
C ILE A 418 -11.96 4.86 -21.65
N HIS A 419 -13.20 4.33 -21.64
CA HIS A 419 -13.49 2.93 -21.90
C HIS A 419 -14.83 2.76 -22.65
N PRO A 420 -14.96 1.81 -23.60
CA PRO A 420 -16.23 1.54 -24.26
C PRO A 420 -17.35 1.20 -23.27
N GLY A 421 -18.55 1.74 -23.50
CA GLY A 421 -19.71 1.48 -22.64
C GLY A 421 -19.78 2.32 -21.36
N VAL A 422 -18.72 3.09 -21.04
CA VAL A 422 -18.73 4.04 -19.91
C VAL A 422 -19.39 5.35 -20.33
N THR A 423 -20.33 5.84 -19.50
CA THR A 423 -20.97 7.16 -19.66
C THR A 423 -20.71 8.01 -18.43
N ALA A 424 -20.26 9.25 -18.63
CA ALA A 424 -20.06 10.21 -17.55
C ALA A 424 -21.36 10.49 -16.77
N GLN A 425 -21.28 10.45 -15.44
CA GLN A 425 -22.40 10.79 -14.56
C GLN A 425 -22.47 12.31 -14.26
N ASN A 426 -21.34 12.95 -13.94
CA ASN A 426 -21.24 14.40 -13.70
C ASN A 426 -19.98 15.00 -14.36
N PRO A 427 -19.92 15.12 -15.71
CA PRO A 427 -18.73 15.52 -16.45
C PRO A 427 -18.31 16.99 -16.30
N ASP A 428 -19.19 17.82 -15.74
CA ASP A 428 -18.95 19.24 -15.47
C ASP A 428 -18.51 19.48 -14.01
N GLY A 429 -18.52 18.43 -13.17
CA GLY A 429 -17.89 18.42 -11.86
C GLY A 429 -18.46 19.41 -10.87
N GLY A 430 -19.79 19.55 -10.80
CA GLY A 430 -20.42 20.26 -9.69
C GLY A 430 -19.98 19.66 -8.36
N VAL A 431 -19.15 20.38 -7.60
CA VAL A 431 -18.43 19.89 -6.39
C VAL A 431 -19.32 19.67 -5.16
N THR A 432 -20.64 19.71 -5.32
CA THR A 432 -21.59 19.57 -4.22
C THR A 432 -22.14 18.14 -4.18
N GLY A 433 -21.61 17.32 -3.28
CA GLY A 433 -22.12 15.97 -2.98
C GLY A 433 -21.21 14.82 -3.39
N ASP A 434 -21.79 13.61 -3.32
CA ASP A 434 -21.12 12.31 -3.46
C ASP A 434 -21.27 11.68 -4.86
N GLU A 435 -21.85 12.42 -5.81
CA GLU A 435 -22.01 11.99 -7.19
C GLU A 435 -20.66 11.88 -7.90
N ASN A 436 -20.47 10.79 -8.65
CA ASN A 436 -19.24 10.58 -9.40
C ASN A 436 -19.07 11.61 -10.51
N SER A 437 -17.92 12.28 -10.48
CA SER A 437 -17.50 13.31 -11.42
C SER A 437 -16.33 12.81 -12.24
N PHE A 438 -16.61 12.41 -13.49
CA PHE A 438 -15.60 11.99 -14.44
C PHE A 438 -15.97 12.34 -15.89
N ARG A 439 -14.95 12.47 -16.74
CA ARG A 439 -15.07 12.64 -18.20
C ARG A 439 -14.69 11.37 -18.93
N ILE A 440 -15.11 11.27 -20.19
CA ILE A 440 -14.78 10.15 -21.09
C ILE A 440 -13.87 10.56 -22.25
N THR A 441 -13.27 11.75 -22.15
CA THR A 441 -12.30 12.33 -23.09
C THR A 441 -11.27 13.13 -22.31
N GLU A 442 -10.05 13.24 -22.86
CA GLU A 442 -8.97 14.08 -22.31
C GLU A 442 -9.31 15.58 -22.31
#